data_AF-M1RCD7-F1
#
_entry.id   AF-M1RCD7-F1
#
_cell.length_a   1.000
_cell.length_b   1.000
_cell.length_c   1.000
_cell.angle_alpha   90.00
_cell.angle_beta   90.00
_cell.angle_gamma   90.00
#
_symmetry.space_group_name_H-M   'P 1'
#
loop_
_entity.id
_entity.type
_entity.pdbx_description
1 polymer ?
#
loop_
_entity_poly.entity_id
_entity_poly.type
_entity_poly.pdbx_seq_one_letter_code
_entity_poly.pdbx_strand_id
1 'polypeptide(L)' 'INRFDYDGDYGTVLNRFLIQAAIGCPITVHGTGGQTRAFIHIQDSVRCIELAIEDAPKAGERVKIFNQMT' A
#
# COMPACT_ATOMS: atom_id res chain seq x y z
N ILE A 1 -15.57 -4.16 -9.81
CA ILE A 1 -14.55 -3.35 -10.51
C ILE A 1 -13.55 -2.87 -9.46
N ASN A 2 -12.27 -3.16 -9.62
CA ASN A 2 -11.23 -2.65 -8.73
C ASN A 2 -10.84 -1.24 -9.18
N ARG A 3 -10.77 -0.30 -8.23
CA ARG A 3 -10.37 1.09 -8.49
C ARG A 3 -8.84 1.17 -8.57
N PHE A 4 -8.31 1.77 -9.63
CA PHE A 4 -6.87 2.02 -9.80
C PHE A 4 -6.67 3.52 -10.04
N ASP A 5 -6.33 4.25 -8.98
CA ASP A 5 -6.17 5.70 -9.02
C ASP A 5 -4.74 6.11 -9.38
N TYR A 6 -4.63 7.10 -10.28
CA TYR A 6 -3.36 7.69 -10.74
C TYR A 6 -3.41 9.21 -10.82
N ASP A 7 -4.49 9.82 -10.34
CA ASP A 7 -4.66 11.27 -10.28
C ASP A 7 -3.84 11.90 -9.14
N GLY A 8 -3.91 13.23 -9.04
CA GLY A 8 -3.21 14.03 -8.05
C GLY A 8 -3.66 13.80 -6.60
N ASP A 9 -4.94 13.46 -6.41
CA ASP A 9 -5.65 13.51 -5.13
C ASP A 9 -5.70 12.15 -4.44
N TYR A 10 -6.02 11.09 -5.20
CA TYR A 10 -6.16 9.71 -4.69
C TYR A 10 -5.06 8.76 -5.18
N GLY A 11 -4.36 9.11 -6.26
CA GLY A 11 -3.27 8.29 -6.79
C GLY A 11 -2.09 8.21 -5.83
N THR A 12 -1.70 7.00 -5.46
CA THR A 12 -0.49 6.77 -4.65
C THR A 12 0.76 6.73 -5.53
N VAL A 13 1.93 6.97 -4.92
CA VAL A 13 3.19 7.20 -5.66
C VAL A 13 3.52 6.09 -6.66
N LEU A 14 3.43 4.82 -6.26
CA LEU A 14 3.82 3.71 -7.14
C LEU A 14 2.82 3.55 -8.29
N ASN A 15 1.51 3.65 -8.02
CA ASN A 15 0.47 3.57 -9.04
C ASN A 15 0.61 4.69 -10.08
N ARG A 16 0.88 5.91 -9.63
CA ARG A 16 1.12 7.07 -10.49
C ARG A 16 2.35 6.88 -11.36
N PHE A 17 3.45 6.39 -10.79
CA PHE A 17 4.70 6.16 -11.52
C PHE A 17 4.52 5.11 -12.61
N LEU A 18 3.77 4.03 -12.33
CA LEU A 18 3.45 3.01 -13.33
C LEU A 18 2.71 3.61 -14.54
N ILE A 19 1.68 4.43 -14.29
CA ILE A 19 0.92 5.06 -15.38
C ILE A 19 1.76 6.09 -16.13
N GLN A 20 2.51 6.93 -15.42
CA GLN A 20 3.41 7.92 -16.02
C GLN A 20 4.42 7.26 -16.96
N ALA A 21 5.06 6.17 -16.52
CA ALA A 21 5.96 5.39 -17.36
C ALA A 21 5.23 4.77 -18.57
N ALA A 22 4.06 4.18 -18.36
CA ALA A 22 3.30 3.52 -19.42
C ALA A 22 2.85 4.48 -20.54
N ILE A 23 2.59 5.75 -20.22
CA ILE A 23 2.16 6.77 -21.19
C ILE A 23 3.31 7.69 -21.66
N GLY A 24 4.55 7.44 -21.23
CA GLY A 24 5.72 8.25 -21.60
C GLY A 24 5.78 9.63 -20.95
N CYS A 25 5.06 9.84 -19.84
CA CYS A 25 5.12 11.06 -19.05
C CYS A 25 6.33 11.01 -18.09
N PRO A 26 7.06 12.12 -17.88
CA PRO A 26 8.10 12.18 -16.85
C PRO A 26 7.57 11.78 -15.47
N ILE A 27 8.36 10.97 -14.75
CA ILE A 27 8.02 10.53 -13.39
C ILE A 27 8.05 11.72 -12.43
N THR A 28 6.96 11.93 -11.69
CA THR A 28 6.82 13.09 -10.81
C THR A 28 7.47 12.85 -9.45
N VAL A 29 8.72 13.30 -9.29
CA VAL A 29 9.41 13.31 -7.99
C VAL A 29 9.19 14.65 -7.28
N HIS A 30 8.70 14.61 -6.04
CA HIS A 30 8.54 15.81 -5.22
C HIS A 30 9.80 16.09 -4.38
N GLY A 31 10.27 17.34 -4.40
CA GLY A 31 11.46 17.75 -3.66
C GLY A 31 12.71 17.00 -4.10
N THR A 32 13.48 16.49 -3.14
CA THR A 32 14.71 15.72 -3.40
C THR A 32 14.45 14.25 -3.77
N GLY A 33 13.23 13.73 -3.52
CA GLY A 33 12.94 12.30 -3.68
C GLY A 33 13.47 11.40 -2.57
N GLY A 34 14.06 11.95 -1.50
CA GLY A 34 14.68 11.17 -0.41
C GLY A 34 13.70 10.54 0.59
N GLN A 35 12.39 10.67 0.37
CA GLN A 35 11.37 10.08 1.22
C GLN A 35 11.35 8.55 1.15
N THR A 36 11.37 7.90 2.31
CA THR A 36 11.24 6.43 2.43
C THR A 36 9.88 6.05 3.02
N ARG A 37 9.20 5.08 2.41
CA ARG A 37 7.93 4.51 2.89
C ARG A 37 7.92 3.00 2.63
N ALA A 38 7.23 2.25 3.49
CA ALA A 38 6.93 0.85 3.24
C ALA A 38 5.78 0.72 2.22
N PHE A 39 5.82 -0.33 1.41
CA PHE A 39 4.78 -0.67 0.45
C PHE A 39 4.33 -2.10 0.69
N ILE A 40 3.08 -2.36 0.35
CA ILE A 40 2.46 -3.68 0.45
C ILE A 40 1.69 -3.93 -0.85
N HIS A 41 1.74 -5.15 -1.37
CA HIS A 41 0.92 -5.53 -2.50
C HIS A 41 -0.55 -5.67 -2.06
N ILE A 42 -1.51 -5.34 -2.93
CA ILE A 42 -2.93 -5.37 -2.56
C ILE A 42 -3.40 -6.78 -2.15
N GLN A 43 -2.85 -7.83 -2.77
CA GLN A 43 -3.17 -9.22 -2.39
C GLN A 43 -2.67 -9.55 -0.99
N ASP A 44 -1.48 -9.06 -0.62
CA ASP A 44 -0.94 -9.26 0.72
C ASP A 44 -1.76 -8.50 1.76
N SER A 45 -2.27 -7.32 1.42
CA SER A 45 -3.17 -6.56 2.30
C SER A 45 -4.42 -7.37 2.64
N VAL A 46 -5.02 -8.04 1.66
CA VAL A 46 -6.17 -8.93 1.87
C VAL A 46 -5.76 -10.15 2.72
N ARG A 47 -4.61 -10.76 2.44
CA ARG A 47 -4.08 -11.89 3.21
C ARG A 47 -3.81 -11.51 4.68
N CYS A 48 -3.30 -10.32 4.96
CA CYS A 48 -3.11 -9.83 6.32
C CYS A 48 -4.44 -9.67 7.08
N ILE A 49 -5.52 -9.25 6.40
CA ILE A 49 -6.84 -9.16 7.01
C ILE A 49 -7.37 -10.55 7.34
N GLU A 50 -7.25 -11.51 6.42
CA GLU A 50 -7.62 -12.91 6.65
C GLU A 50 -6.89 -13.47 7.89
N LEU A 51 -5.57 -13.32 7.95
CA LEU A 51 -4.76 -13.76 9.09
C LEU A 51 -5.16 -13.09 10.41
N ALA A 52 -5.49 -11.79 10.39
CA ALA A 52 -5.90 -11.07 11.58
C ALA A 52 -7.25 -11.56 12.13
N ILE A 53 -8.14 -12.04 11.26
CA ILE A 53 -9.43 -12.63 11.64
C ILE A 53 -9.22 -14.05 12.18
N GLU A 54 -8.41 -14.86 11.50
CA GLU A 54 -8.14 -16.26 11.89
C GLU A 54 -7.41 -16.35 13.25
N ASP A 55 -6.52 -15.40 13.55
CA ASP A 55 -5.72 -15.36 14.78
C ASP A 55 -6.13 -14.23 15.73
N ALA A 56 -7.44 -14.02 15.92
CA ALA A 56 -7.96 -13.00 16.83
C ALA A 56 -7.56 -13.25 18.31
N PRO A 57 -7.17 -12.22 19.09
CA PRO A 57 -6.91 -12.36 20.52
C PRO A 57 -8.20 -12.69 21.29
N LYS A 58 -8.08 -13.40 22.42
CA LYS A 58 -9.25 -13.69 23.27
C LYS A 58 -9.77 -12.43 23.96
N ALA A 59 -11.02 -12.46 24.39
CA ALA A 59 -11.60 -11.37 25.17
C ALA A 59 -10.76 -11.10 26.43
N GLY A 60 -10.32 -9.85 26.60
CA GLY A 60 -9.46 -9.42 27.70
C GLY A 60 -7.95 -9.52 27.44
N GLU A 61 -7.52 -10.12 26.33
CA GLU A 61 -6.11 -10.10 25.92
C GLU A 61 -5.72 -8.77 25.27
N ARG A 62 -4.40 -8.52 25.17
CA ARG A 62 -3.87 -7.34 24.49
C ARG A 62 -4.10 -7.44 22.99
N VAL A 63 -4.26 -6.29 22.34
CA VAL A 63 -4.32 -6.21 20.88
C VAL A 63 -3.02 -6.75 20.26
N LYS A 64 -3.17 -7.52 19.17
CA LYS A 64 -2.03 -7.96 18.36
C LYS A 64 -1.75 -6.90 17.29
N ILE A 65 -0.48 -6.58 17.09
CA ILE A 65 -0.01 -5.63 16.07
C ILE A 65 0.84 -6.40 15.08
N PHE A 66 0.48 -6.31 13.81
CA PHE A 66 1.17 -7.00 12.73
C PHE A 66 1.77 -5.99 11.77
N ASN A 67 3.07 -6.13 11.51
CA ASN A 67 3.75 -5.46 10.41
C ASN A 67 4.15 -6.55 9.41
N GLN A 68 3.57 -6.51 8.21
CA GLN A 68 4.01 -7.40 7.14
C GLN A 68 5.43 -6.98 6.73
N MET A 69 6.35 -7.93 6.83
CA MET A 69 7.73 -7.81 6.37
C MET A 69 7.98 -8.96 5.39
N THR A 70 8.69 -8.67 4.29
CA THR A 70 9.20 -9.69 3.35
C THR A 70 10.44 -10.38 3.88
#